data_AF-A0A4V2MSX9-F1
#
_entry.id   AF-A0A4V2MSX9-F1
#
_cell.length_a   1.000
_cell.length_b   1.000
_cell.length_c   1.000
_cell.angle_alpha   90.00
_cell.angle_beta   90.00
_cell.angle_gamma   90.00
#
_symmetry.space_group_name_H-M   'P 1'
#
loop_
_entity.id
_entity.type
_entity.pdbx_description
1 polymer ?
#
loop_
_entity_poly.entity_id
_entity_poly.type
_entity_poly.pdbx_seq_one_letter_code
_entity_poly.pdbx_strand_id
1 'polypeptide(L)'
;MAEILKSETVRFDLEDREEMGADLKAVSDSLAEIGYNPIHQIVSYILSGDPAYIPRYKNARNHIRHCQPDDIVEELVRHYLKHKASTTDRPI
;
A
#
# COMPACT_ATOMS: atom_id res chain seq x y z
N MET A 1 21.26 -17.49 -22.44
CA MET A 1 20.17 -18.16 -21.70
C MET A 1 20.42 -18.03 -20.21
N ALA A 2 19.95 -16.93 -19.67
CA ALA A 2 19.47 -16.72 -18.30
C ALA A 2 18.83 -15.34 -18.38
N GLU A 3 17.51 -15.34 -18.46
CA GLU A 3 16.65 -14.18 -18.53
C GLU A 3 17.04 -13.20 -17.42
N ILE A 4 17.52 -12.02 -17.80
CA ILE A 4 17.62 -10.90 -16.86
C ILE A 4 16.18 -10.65 -16.43
N LEU A 5 15.86 -11.06 -15.20
CA LEU A 5 14.57 -10.84 -14.57
C LEU A 5 14.20 -9.38 -14.81
N LYS A 6 13.12 -9.23 -15.56
CA LYS A 6 12.26 -8.07 -15.78
C LYS A 6 12.33 -7.04 -14.65
N SER A 7 13.39 -6.23 -14.62
CA SER A 7 13.42 -4.96 -13.92
C SER A 7 12.73 -3.93 -14.82
N GLU A 8 11.48 -4.20 -15.16
CA GLU A 8 10.57 -3.13 -15.55
C GLU A 8 10.25 -2.44 -14.23
N THR A 9 11.11 -1.49 -13.84
CA THR A 9 10.66 -0.37 -13.00
C THR A 9 9.56 0.30 -13.81
N VAL A 10 8.35 -0.24 -13.69
CA VAL A 10 7.15 0.33 -14.27
C VAL A 10 7.16 1.79 -13.84
N ARG A 11 7.01 2.67 -14.82
CA ARG A 11 6.77 4.08 -14.56
C ARG A 11 5.56 4.16 -13.64
N PHE A 12 5.80 4.27 -12.35
CA PHE A 12 4.78 4.66 -11.40
C PHE A 12 4.48 6.12 -11.70
N ASP A 13 3.40 6.36 -12.44
CA ASP A 13 2.92 7.71 -12.66
C ASP A 13 2.39 8.26 -11.32
N LEU A 14 2.37 9.59 -11.18
CA LEU A 14 1.82 10.22 -9.97
C LEU A 14 0.34 9.86 -9.82
N GLU A 15 -0.38 9.73 -10.94
CA GLU A 15 -1.79 9.36 -10.98
C GLU A 15 -2.05 7.97 -10.36
N ASP A 16 -1.23 6.97 -10.68
CA ASP A 16 -1.37 5.61 -10.13
C ASP A 16 -1.16 5.58 -8.60
N ARG A 17 -0.25 6.42 -8.08
CA ARG A 17 -0.01 6.54 -6.63
C ARG A 17 -1.18 7.22 -5.92
N GLU A 18 -1.78 8.23 -6.53
CA GLU A 18 -2.97 8.91 -5.99
C GLU A 18 -4.16 7.96 -5.96
N GLU A 19 -4.38 7.17 -7.01
CA GLU A 19 -5.44 6.18 -7.07
C GLU A 19 -5.25 5.08 -6.01
N MET A 20 -4.05 4.51 -5.89
CA MET A 20 -3.73 3.54 -4.83
C MET A 20 -3.96 4.13 -3.43
N GLY A 21 -3.57 5.38 -3.20
CA GLY A 21 -3.80 6.07 -1.93
C GLY A 21 -5.29 6.23 -1.61
N ALA A 22 -6.11 6.56 -2.62
CA ALA A 22 -7.56 6.66 -2.48
C ALA A 22 -8.20 5.30 -2.18
N ASP A 23 -7.78 4.24 -2.86
CA ASP A 23 -8.26 2.88 -2.64
C ASP A 23 -7.89 2.36 -1.25
N LEU A 24 -6.64 2.54 -0.81
CA LEU A 24 -6.20 2.19 0.55
C LEU A 24 -6.98 2.96 1.62
N LYS A 25 -7.30 4.24 1.36
CA LYS A 25 -8.13 5.05 2.26
C LYS A 25 -9.54 4.49 2.35
N ALA A 26 -10.16 4.16 1.22
CA ALA A 26 -11.50 3.58 1.17
C ALA A 26 -11.57 2.22 1.90
N VAL A 27 -10.53 1.39 1.75
CA VAL A 27 -10.38 0.13 2.50
C VAL A 27 -10.28 0.41 3.99
N SER A 28 -9.44 1.36 4.39
CA SER A 28 -9.23 1.69 5.80
C SER A 28 -10.52 2.18 6.47
N ASP A 29 -11.22 3.10 5.82
CA ASP A 29 -12.48 3.66 6.31
C ASP A 29 -13.55 2.56 6.43
N SER A 30 -13.63 1.68 5.43
CA SER A 30 -14.54 0.53 5.45
C SER A 30 -14.26 -0.42 6.61
N LEU A 31 -12.99 -0.74 6.86
CA LEU A 31 -12.58 -1.63 7.95
C LEU A 31 -12.89 -1.03 9.33
N ALA A 32 -12.58 0.26 9.52
CA ALA A 32 -12.82 0.95 10.78
C ALA A 32 -14.31 1.00 11.15
N GLU A 33 -15.18 1.20 10.15
CA GLU A 33 -16.63 1.31 10.37
C GLU A 33 -17.28 0.02 10.88
N ILE A 34 -16.76 -1.14 10.47
CA ILE A 34 -17.22 -2.46 10.94
C ILE A 34 -16.37 -3.01 12.09
N GLY A 35 -15.53 -2.17 12.71
CA GLY A 35 -14.79 -2.51 13.93
C GLY A 35 -13.54 -3.37 13.73
N TYR A 36 -13.05 -3.49 12.50
CA TYR A 36 -11.77 -4.15 12.24
C TYR A 36 -10.63 -3.14 12.43
N ASN A 37 -9.46 -3.64 12.84
CA ASN A 37 -8.22 -2.85 12.81
C ASN A 37 -7.73 -2.76 11.35
N PRO A 38 -7.76 -1.57 10.72
CA PRO A 38 -7.39 -1.44 9.32
C PRO A 38 -5.94 -1.85 9.04
N ILE A 39 -5.03 -1.44 9.92
CA ILE A 39 -3.59 -1.71 9.78
C ILE A 39 -3.34 -3.21 9.80
N HIS A 40 -3.93 -3.96 10.74
CA HIS A 40 -3.71 -5.41 10.83
C HIS A 40 -4.20 -6.16 9.58
N GLN A 41 -5.34 -5.76 9.02
CA GLN A 41 -5.90 -6.42 7.84
C GLN A 41 -5.14 -6.08 6.57
N ILE A 42 -4.70 -4.83 6.41
CA ILE A 42 -3.85 -4.41 5.29
C ILE A 42 -2.48 -5.09 5.38
N VAL A 43 -1.88 -5.19 6.57
CA VAL A 43 -0.61 -5.94 6.76
C VAL A 43 -0.80 -7.42 6.43
N SER A 44 -1.90 -8.03 6.85
CA SER A 44 -2.20 -9.43 6.51
C SER A 44 -2.34 -9.64 5.01
N TYR A 45 -2.97 -8.68 4.31
CA TYR A 45 -3.03 -8.67 2.84
C TYR A 45 -1.63 -8.53 2.22
N ILE A 46 -0.81 -7.59 2.66
CA ILE A 46 0.55 -7.38 2.13
C ILE A 46 1.40 -8.65 2.24
N LEU A 47 1.34 -9.33 3.39
CA LEU A 47 2.15 -10.53 3.63
C LEU A 47 1.68 -11.77 2.88
N SER A 48 0.37 -11.86 2.57
CA SER A 48 -0.22 -13.05 1.96
C SER A 48 -0.52 -12.90 0.46
N GLY A 49 -0.72 -11.67 -0.01
CA GLY A 49 -1.31 -11.36 -1.30
C GLY A 49 -2.80 -11.74 -1.43
N ASP A 50 -3.45 -12.23 -0.36
CA ASP A 50 -4.81 -12.75 -0.44
C ASP A 50 -5.87 -11.68 -0.06
N PRO A 51 -6.73 -11.22 -0.99
CA PRO A 51 -7.77 -10.25 -0.67
C PRO A 51 -8.87 -10.80 0.27
N ALA A 52 -8.86 -12.08 0.62
CA ALA A 52 -9.77 -12.66 1.60
C ALA A 52 -9.63 -12.02 3.01
N TYR A 53 -8.45 -11.50 3.36
CA TYR A 53 -8.22 -10.76 4.60
C TYR A 53 -9.00 -9.45 4.69
N ILE A 54 -9.44 -8.91 3.55
CA ILE A 54 -10.28 -7.71 3.50
C ILE A 54 -11.76 -8.12 3.35
N PRO A 55 -12.67 -7.70 4.26
CA PRO A 55 -14.10 -7.93 4.13
C PRO A 55 -14.67 -7.29 2.84
N ARG A 56 -15.81 -7.81 2.36
CA ARG A 56 -16.49 -7.28 1.17
C ARG A 56 -17.27 -5.98 1.43
N TYR A 57 -17.30 -5.51 2.68
CA TYR A 57 -18.04 -4.31 3.08
C TYR A 57 -17.60 -3.09 2.26
N LYS A 58 -18.57 -2.31 1.76
CA LYS A 58 -18.32 -1.08 0.97
C LYS A 58 -17.29 -1.24 -0.16
N ASN A 59 -17.32 -2.37 -0.88
CA ASN A 59 -16.39 -2.66 -1.96
C ASN A 59 -14.90 -2.70 -1.55
N ALA A 60 -14.56 -2.73 -0.26
CA ALA A 60 -13.17 -2.72 0.20
C ALA A 60 -12.32 -3.84 -0.42
N ARG A 61 -12.89 -5.04 -0.59
CA ARG A 61 -12.20 -6.14 -1.26
C ARG A 61 -11.89 -5.86 -2.74
N ASN A 62 -12.66 -5.05 -3.43
CA ASN A 62 -12.36 -4.66 -4.81
C ASN A 62 -11.28 -3.57 -4.83
N HIS A 63 -11.40 -2.56 -3.98
CA HIS A 63 -10.38 -1.51 -3.82
C HIS A 63 -8.99 -2.11 -3.54
N ILE A 64 -8.87 -3.02 -2.56
CA ILE A 64 -7.56 -3.60 -2.22
C ILE A 64 -6.93 -4.42 -3.36
N ARG A 65 -7.73 -4.93 -4.31
CA ARG A 65 -7.21 -5.72 -5.46
C ARG A 65 -6.52 -4.86 -6.50
N HIS A 66 -6.82 -3.56 -6.55
CA HIS A 66 -6.09 -2.63 -7.41
C HIS A 66 -4.72 -2.27 -6.82
N CYS A 67 -4.53 -2.47 -5.52
CA CYS A 67 -3.28 -2.16 -4.83
C CYS A 67 -2.40 -3.43 -4.78
N GLN A 68 -1.33 -3.51 -5.57
CA GLN A 68 -0.40 -4.63 -5.47
C GLN A 68 0.41 -4.55 -4.16
N PRO A 69 0.68 -5.67 -3.47
CA PRO A 69 1.43 -5.66 -2.21
C PRO A 69 2.81 -5.01 -2.28
N ASP A 70 3.55 -5.22 -3.36
CA ASP A 70 4.87 -4.64 -3.61
C ASP A 70 4.80 -3.12 -3.78
N ASP A 71 3.79 -2.62 -4.49
CA ASP A 71 3.56 -1.18 -4.66
C ASP A 71 3.27 -0.49 -3.33
N ILE A 72 2.42 -1.12 -2.50
CA ILE A 72 2.12 -0.62 -1.15
C ILE A 72 3.40 -0.57 -0.32
N VAL A 73 4.21 -1.63 -0.34
CA VAL A 73 5.47 -1.69 0.43
C VAL A 73 6.47 -0.66 -0.07
N GLU A 74 6.63 -0.49 -1.38
CA GLU A 74 7.52 0.52 -1.96
C GLU A 74 7.13 1.92 -1.46
N GLU A 75 5.85 2.28 -1.55
CA GLU A 75 5.37 3.60 -1.12
C GLU A 75 5.53 3.80 0.40
N LEU A 76 5.25 2.77 1.21
CA LEU A 76 5.47 2.83 2.66
C LEU A 76 6.94 3.07 3.02
N VAL A 77 7.87 2.37 2.37
CA VAL A 77 9.31 2.54 2.58
C VAL A 77 9.76 3.94 2.12
N ARG A 78 9.33 4.39 0.94
CA ARG A 78 9.59 5.73 0.42
C ARG A 78 9.13 6.81 1.40
N HIS A 79 7.90 6.69 1.90
CA HIS A 79 7.32 7.63 2.83
C HIS A 79 8.08 7.64 4.17
N TYR A 80 8.40 6.46 4.71
CA TYR A 80 9.15 6.33 5.97
C TYR A 80 10.54 6.99 5.87
N LEU A 81 11.30 6.72 4.80
CA LEU A 81 12.62 7.31 4.58
C LEU A 81 12.53 8.82 4.36
N LYS A 82 11.54 9.31 3.60
CA LYS A 82 11.30 10.75 3.40
C LYS A 82 11.06 11.48 4.72
N HIS A 83 10.24 10.90 5.60
CA HIS A 83 9.93 11.47 6.92
C HIS A 83 11.13 11.46 7.87
N LYS A 84 11.97 10.41 7.82
CA LYS A 84 13.20 10.33 8.62
C LYS A 84 14.28 11.29 8.11
N ALA A 85 14.43 11.45 6.79
CA ALA A 85 15.42 12.35 6.18
C ALA A 85 15.15 13.82 6.53
N SER A 86 13.88 14.22 6.69
CA SER A 86 13.51 15.58 7.13
C SER A 86 13.75 15.86 8.62
N THR A 87 14.21 14.89 9.42
CA THR A 87 14.50 15.09 10.86
C THR A 87 15.98 15.27 11.20
N THR A 88 16.87 15.29 10.20
CA THR A 88 18.30 15.60 10.40
C THR A 88 18.59 17.05 10.02
N ASP A 89 18.03 17.98 10.80
CA ASP A 89 18.56 19.34 10.90
C ASP A 89 18.60 19.74 12.37
N ARG A 90 19.69 19.35 13.03
CA ARG A 90 20.21 20.08 14.19
C ARG A 90 21.70 20.28 14.00
N PRO A 91 22.18 21.53 13.97
CA PRO A 91 23.59 21.81 14.10
C PRO A 91 24.06 21.48 15.53
N ILE A 92 25.32 21.06 15.59
CA ILE A 92 26.22 20.93 16.75
C ILE A 92 26.02 21.99 17.84
#